data_AF-A0A529SG32-F1
#
_entry.id   AF-A0A529SG32-F1
#
_cell.length_a   1.000
_cell.length_b   1.000
_cell.length_c   1.000
_cell.angle_alpha   90.00
_cell.angle_beta   90.00
_cell.angle_gamma   90.00
#
_symmetry.space_group_name_H-M   'P 1'
#
loop_
_entity.id
_entity.type
_entity.pdbx_description
1 polymer ?
#
loop_
_entity_poly.entity_id
_entity_poly.type
_entity_poly.pdbx_seq_one_letter_code
_entity_poly.pdbx_strand_id
1 'polypeptide(L)'
;TSAVVGFEALLRWQHEVHGAISPPEIVTAARETGLLSLLTETVFLNCCAMAAELVRQGRPDVRVAMNLSPRELEAGNVDDMILEGLKARNVPA
;
A
#
# COMPACT_ATOMS: atom_id res chain seq x y z
N THR A 1 23.39 -12.33 6.46
CA THR A 1 23.04 -11.58 7.69
C THR A 1 21.56 -11.80 7.95
N SER A 2 21.11 -11.88 9.21
CA SER A 2 19.69 -12.08 9.56
C SER A 2 18.96 -10.77 9.85
N ALA A 3 19.44 -9.66 9.29
CA ALA A 3 18.87 -8.33 9.51
C ALA A 3 17.63 -8.14 8.63
N VAL A 4 16.55 -7.61 9.22
CA VAL A 4 15.35 -7.22 8.48
C VAL A 4 15.65 -5.96 7.66
N VAL A 5 15.49 -6.04 6.34
CA VAL A 5 15.76 -4.94 5.39
C VAL A 5 14.49 -4.32 4.81
N GLY A 6 13.34 -4.97 5.00
CA GLY A 6 12.08 -4.44 4.53
C GLY A 6 10.89 -5.32 4.88
N PHE A 7 9.72 -4.79 4.57
CA PHE A 7 8.42 -5.40 4.73
C PHE A 7 7.62 -5.29 3.43
N GLU A 8 6.68 -6.20 3.24
CA GLU A 8 5.71 -6.16 2.15
C GLU A 8 4.31 -5.99 2.75
N ALA A 9 3.57 -5.00 2.26
CA ALA A 9 2.19 -4.77 2.63
C ALA A 9 1.28 -5.75 1.88
N LEU A 10 0.65 -6.65 2.64
CA LEU A 10 -0.26 -7.65 2.12
C LEU A 10 -1.69 -7.35 2.59
N LEU A 11 -2.61 -7.21 1.63
CA LEU A 11 -4.01 -6.96 1.91
C LEU A 11 -4.61 -8.05 2.81
N ARG A 12 -5.43 -7.62 3.77
CA ARG A 12 -6.25 -8.47 4.63
C ARG A 12 -7.56 -7.75 4.86
N TRP A 13 -8.68 -8.40 4.57
CA TRP A 13 -10.00 -7.87 4.91
C TRP A 13 -10.76 -8.90 5.73
N GLN A 14 -11.06 -8.52 6.97
CA GLN A 14 -12.04 -9.21 7.80
C GLN A 14 -13.39 -8.51 7.64
N HIS A 15 -14.23 -9.07 6.78
CA HIS A 15 -15.58 -8.57 6.56
C HIS A 15 -16.49 -9.00 7.71
N GLU A 16 -17.34 -8.11 8.20
CA GLU A 16 -18.22 -8.37 9.36
C GLU A 16 -19.13 -9.58 9.14
N VAL A 17 -19.75 -9.66 7.95
CA VAL A 17 -20.62 -10.78 7.54
C VAL A 17 -19.84 -11.98 6.95
N HIS A 18 -18.90 -11.75 6.03
CA HIS A 18 -18.27 -12.82 5.24
C HIS A 18 -16.98 -13.40 5.85
N GLY A 19 -16.48 -12.82 6.94
CA GLY A 19 -15.22 -13.23 7.55
C GLY A 19 -14.01 -12.83 6.72
N ALA A 20 -12.97 -13.65 6.72
CA ALA A 20 -11.72 -13.36 6.02
C ALA A 20 -11.94 -13.49 4.49
N ILE A 21 -11.72 -12.40 3.76
CA ILE A 21 -11.78 -12.36 2.30
C ILE A 21 -10.37 -12.43 1.72
N SER A 22 -10.18 -13.25 0.68
CA SER A 22 -8.86 -13.44 0.09
C SER A 22 -8.42 -12.21 -0.72
N PRO A 23 -7.12 -11.85 -0.76
CA PRO A 23 -6.65 -10.68 -1.49
C PRO A 23 -7.10 -10.58 -2.97
N PRO A 24 -7.11 -11.66 -3.77
CA PRO A 24 -7.60 -11.59 -5.15
C PRO A 24 -9.09 -11.21 -5.25
N GLU A 25 -9.92 -11.64 -4.30
CA GLU A 25 -11.34 -11.28 -4.24
C GLU A 25 -11.52 -9.82 -3.85
N ILE A 26 -10.72 -9.30 -2.90
CA ILE A 26 -10.73 -7.86 -2.53
C ILE A 26 -10.47 -7.00 -3.76
N VAL A 27 -9.40 -7.31 -4.52
CA VAL A 27 -9.01 -6.56 -5.72
C VAL A 27 -10.08 -6.67 -6.81
N THR A 28 -10.67 -7.86 -6.97
CA THR A 28 -11.75 -8.07 -7.94
C THR A 28 -12.99 -7.25 -7.59
N ALA A 29 -13.44 -7.29 -6.33
CA ALA A 29 -14.56 -6.50 -5.85
C ALA A 29 -14.30 -5.00 -6.05
N ALA A 30 -13.14 -4.49 -5.62
CA ALA A 30 -12.79 -3.08 -5.79
C ALA A 30 -12.79 -2.66 -7.26
N ARG A 31 -12.33 -3.52 -8.18
CA ARG A 31 -12.37 -3.25 -9.61
C ARG A 31 -13.79 -3.19 -10.14
N GLU A 32 -14.63 -4.18 -9.81
CA GLU A 32 -16.01 -4.28 -10.29
C GLU A 32 -16.89 -3.14 -9.77
N THR A 33 -16.58 -2.60 -8.60
CA THR A 33 -17.29 -1.46 -8.00
C THR A 33 -16.66 -0.10 -8.32
N GLY A 34 -15.59 -0.04 -9.12
CA GLY A 34 -14.89 1.21 -9.43
C GLY A 34 -14.13 1.84 -8.24
N LEU A 35 -13.83 1.05 -7.20
CA LEU A 35 -13.12 1.47 -5.98
C LEU A 35 -11.63 1.10 -6.01
N LEU A 36 -11.09 0.64 -7.14
CA LEU A 36 -9.69 0.19 -7.22
C LEU A 36 -8.73 1.31 -6.82
N SER A 37 -8.87 2.52 -7.36
CA SER A 37 -8.00 3.65 -7.00
C SER A 37 -8.08 4.02 -5.51
N LEU A 38 -9.27 3.94 -4.91
CA LEU A 38 -9.44 4.17 -3.48
C LEU A 38 -8.74 3.09 -2.64
N LEU A 39 -8.80 1.83 -3.08
CA LEU A 39 -8.08 0.74 -2.44
C LEU A 39 -6.56 0.98 -2.52
N THR A 40 -6.04 1.33 -3.69
CA THR A 40 -4.62 1.64 -3.91
C THR A 40 -4.15 2.79 -3.02
N GLU A 41 -4.90 3.89 -2.99
CA GLU A 41 -4.62 5.04 -2.13
C GLU A 41 -4.60 4.62 -0.66
N THR A 42 -5.60 3.86 -0.22
CA THR A 42 -5.68 3.37 1.17
C THR A 42 -4.46 2.53 1.55
N VAL A 43 -4.02 1.62 0.67
CA VAL A 43 -2.81 0.82 0.90
C VAL A 43 -1.58 1.71 0.96
N PHE A 44 -1.45 2.65 0.03
CA PHE A 44 -0.34 3.59 -0.01
C PHE A 44 -0.22 4.43 1.28
N LEU A 45 -1.34 4.94 1.79
CA LEU A 45 -1.38 5.70 3.04
C LEU A 45 -0.92 4.86 4.24
N ASN A 46 -1.33 3.60 4.30
CA ASN A 46 -0.89 2.67 5.34
C ASN A 46 0.62 2.37 5.24
N CYS A 47 1.16 2.22 4.02
CA CYS A 47 2.59 2.07 3.79
C CYS A 47 3.38 3.30 4.25
N CYS A 48 2.89 4.51 3.94
CA CYS A 48 3.51 5.75 4.39
C CYS A 48 3.54 5.84 5.93
N ALA A 49 2.44 5.48 6.58
CA ALA A 49 2.35 5.48 8.04
C ALA A 49 3.36 4.49 8.67
N MET A 50 3.48 3.28 8.10
CA MET A 50 4.46 2.28 8.54
C MET A 50 5.91 2.76 8.31
N ALA A 51 6.21 3.34 7.16
CA ALA A 51 7.54 3.88 6.86
C ALA A 51 7.92 5.01 7.84
N ALA A 52 6.99 5.93 8.13
CA ALA A 52 7.20 6.98 9.12
C ALA A 52 7.43 6.44 10.54
N GLU A 53 6.72 5.39 10.96
CA GLU A 53 6.97 4.70 12.23
C GLU A 53 8.38 4.08 12.27
N LEU A 54 8.82 3.40 11.21
CA LEU A 54 10.17 2.82 11.14
C LEU A 54 11.26 3.88 11.26
N VAL A 55 11.09 5.04 10.60
CA VAL A 55 11.99 6.19 10.76
C VAL A 55 12.02 6.67 12.21
N ARG A 56 10.85 6.83 12.85
CA ARG A 56 10.76 7.22 14.28
C ARG A 56 11.43 6.20 15.22
N GLN A 57 11.46 4.92 14.84
CA GLN A 57 12.15 3.85 15.57
C GLN A 57 13.65 3.76 15.27
N GLY A 58 14.22 4.70 14.50
CA GLY A 58 15.64 4.70 14.16
C GLY A 58 16.02 3.67 13.09
N ARG A 59 15.07 3.28 12.23
CA ARG A 59 15.26 2.31 11.13
C ARG A 59 14.98 2.93 9.75
N PRO A 60 15.68 4.02 9.37
CA PRO A 60 15.36 4.76 8.14
C PRO A 60 15.63 3.96 6.84
N ASP A 61 16.50 2.95 6.90
CA ASP A 61 16.89 2.16 5.72
C ASP A 61 15.95 0.96 5.45
N VAL A 62 14.97 0.72 6.34
CA VAL A 62 14.02 -0.40 6.20
C VAL A 62 12.88 0.00 5.28
N ARG A 63 12.69 -0.74 4.20
CA ARG A 63 11.72 -0.41 3.14
C ARG A 63 10.33 -1.00 3.42
N VAL A 64 9.29 -0.35 2.90
CA VAL A 64 7.92 -0.89 2.87
C VAL A 64 7.47 -0.97 1.42
N ALA A 65 7.24 -2.18 0.92
CA ALA A 65 6.74 -2.42 -0.44
C ALA A 65 5.21 -2.54 -0.45
N MET A 66 4.57 -1.98 -1.47
CA MET A 66 3.16 -2.25 -1.78
C MET A 66 3.05 -2.98 -3.12
N ASN A 67 2.00 -3.79 -3.25
CA ASN A 67 1.68 -4.48 -4.48
C ASN A 67 0.80 -3.60 -5.37
N LEU A 68 1.14 -3.55 -6.66
CA LEU A 68 0.36 -2.90 -7.71
C LEU A 68 0.18 -3.88 -8.86
N SER A 69 -1.03 -3.92 -9.42
CA SER A 69 -1.28 -4.68 -10.64
C SER A 69 -0.74 -3.92 -11.86
N PRO A 70 -0.36 -4.62 -12.94
CA PRO A 70 0.07 -3.96 -14.19
C PRO A 70 -0.95 -2.96 -14.73
N ARG A 71 -2.25 -3.23 -14.55
CA ARG A 71 -3.33 -2.34 -14.99
C ARG A 71 -3.38 -1.02 -14.21
N GLU A 72 -3.10 -1.04 -12.91
CA GLU A 72 -3.01 0.19 -12.11
C GLU A 72 -1.82 1.04 -12.56
N LEU A 73 -0.71 0.39 -12.94
CA LEU A 73 0.46 1.07 -13.47
C LEU A 73 0.19 1.68 -14.86
N GLU A 74 -0.54 0.96 -15.72
CA GLU A 74 -0.94 1.42 -17.06
C GLU A 74 -1.97 2.57 -17.03
N ALA A 75 -2.79 2.67 -15.97
CA ALA A 75 -3.79 3.73 -15.84
C ALA A 75 -3.18 5.14 -15.69
N GLY A 76 -1.88 5.24 -15.39
CA GLY A 76 -1.08 6.46 -15.52
C GLY A 76 -1.34 7.56 -14.49
N ASN A 77 -1.99 7.23 -13.36
CA ASN A 77 -2.25 8.18 -12.26
C ASN A 77 -1.65 7.75 -10.92
N VAL A 78 -1.07 6.54 -10.85
CA VAL A 78 -0.56 5.97 -9.59
C VAL A 78 0.78 6.61 -9.18
N ASP A 79 1.59 7.00 -10.15
CA ASP A 79 2.86 7.69 -9.96
C ASP A 79 2.66 9.10 -9.37
N ASP A 80 1.73 9.88 -9.93
CA ASP A 80 1.38 11.19 -9.37
C ASP A 80 0.88 11.06 -7.93
N MET A 81 -0.04 10.12 -7.67
CA MET A 81 -0.55 9.83 -6.32
C MET A 81 0.59 9.50 -5.34
N ILE A 82 1.55 8.67 -5.74
CA ILE A 82 2.68 8.28 -4.90
C ILE A 82 3.60 9.49 -4.65
N LEU A 83 4.00 10.20 -5.70
CA LEU A 83 4.96 11.31 -5.59
C LEU A 83 4.39 12.46 -4.75
N GLU A 84 3.15 12.87 -5.01
CA GLU A 84 2.47 13.89 -4.21
C GLU A 84 2.25 13.42 -2.78
N GLY A 85 1.87 12.15 -2.61
CA GLY A 85 1.59 11.55 -1.33
C GLY A 85 2.80 11.46 -0.41
N LEU A 86 3.96 11.08 -0.95
CA LEU A 86 5.24 11.03 -0.24
C LEU A 86 5.70 12.44 0.16
N LYS A 87 5.63 13.39 -0.78
CA LYS A 87 5.98 14.79 -0.56
C LYS A 87 5.15 15.42 0.55
N ALA A 88 3.82 15.22 0.53
CA ALA A 88 2.91 15.77 1.54
C ALA A 88 3.18 15.24 2.96
N ARG A 89 3.81 14.08 3.08
CA ARG A 89 4.04 13.38 4.36
C ARG A 89 5.49 13.40 4.82
N ASN A 90 6.38 14.05 4.07
CA ASN A 90 7.83 14.04 4.31
C ASN A 90 8.40 12.62 4.44
N VAL A 91 7.85 11.66 3.69
CA VAL A 91 8.38 10.30 3.61
C VAL A 91 9.40 10.26 2.47
N PRO A 92 10.64 9.80 2.69
CA PRO A 92 11.63 9.69 1.62
C PRO A 92 11.17 8.71 0.53
N ALA A 93 11.47 9.03 -0.73
CA ALA A 93 11.24 8.18 -1.89
C ALA A 93 12.34 7.11 -2.05
#